data_AF-A0A5K1CEI8-F1
#
_entry.id   AF-A0A5K1CEI8-F1
#
_cell.length_a   1.000
_cell.length_b   1.000
_cell.length_c   1.000
_cell.angle_alpha   90.00
_cell.angle_beta   90.00
_cell.angle_gamma   90.00
#
_symmetry.space_group_name_H-M   'P 1'
#
loop_
_entity.id
_entity.type
_entity.pdbx_description
1 polymer ?
#
loop_
_entity_poly.entity_id
_entity_poly.type
_entity_poly.pdbx_seq_one_letter_code
_entity_poly.pdbx_strand_id
1 'polypeptide(L)'
;MEGWDTKTKTTLTKIPLLTVKAGPRDGAAWTERLKEEYKALIAYMTMNKSNDNDWFRITGSPDGTRWTGKCWYVHNLLKYEFDLQFDIPVTYPATAPEIELPQLDGKTAK
;
A
#
# COMPACT_ATOMS: atom_id res chain seq x y z
N MET A 1 -8.25 -9.60 -14.09
CA MET A 1 -8.86 -10.10 -12.84
C MET A 1 -9.13 -11.62 -12.86
N GLU A 2 -8.88 -12.33 -13.96
CA GLU A 2 -8.79 -13.79 -13.93
C GLU A 2 -7.51 -14.22 -13.19
N GLY A 3 -7.60 -15.25 -12.34
CA GLY A 3 -6.49 -15.80 -11.56
C GLY A 3 -6.49 -15.48 -10.06
N TRP A 4 -7.32 -14.55 -9.58
CA TRP A 4 -7.42 -14.24 -8.14
C TRP A 4 -8.52 -15.08 -7.48
N ASP A 5 -8.26 -15.56 -6.26
CA ASP A 5 -9.24 -16.31 -5.49
C ASP A 5 -10.41 -15.42 -5.05
N THR A 6 -11.55 -16.04 -4.77
CA THR A 6 -12.81 -15.36 -4.42
C THR A 6 -12.68 -14.48 -3.18
N LYS A 7 -11.86 -14.88 -2.20
CA LYS A 7 -11.67 -14.12 -0.96
C LYS A 7 -10.88 -12.84 -1.28
N THR A 8 -9.80 -12.94 -2.03
CA THR A 8 -9.01 -11.78 -2.44
C THR A 8 -9.84 -10.80 -3.28
N LYS A 9 -10.64 -11.30 -4.23
CA LYS A 9 -11.58 -10.46 -5.01
C LYS A 9 -12.57 -9.72 -4.12
N THR A 10 -13.19 -10.41 -3.17
CA THR A 10 -14.18 -9.83 -2.25
C THR A 10 -13.56 -8.78 -1.33
N THR A 11 -12.31 -8.95 -0.92
CA THR A 11 -11.58 -7.96 -0.14
C THR A 11 -11.32 -6.70 -0.96
N LEU A 12 -10.89 -6.84 -2.22
CA LEU A 12 -10.61 -5.69 -3.09
C LEU A 12 -11.84 -4.83 -3.37
N THR A 13 -13.01 -5.44 -3.57
CA THR A 13 -14.24 -4.68 -3.89
C THR A 13 -14.70 -3.77 -2.76
N LYS A 14 -14.18 -3.97 -1.55
CA LYS A 14 -14.50 -3.15 -0.37
C LYS A 14 -13.56 -1.95 -0.20
N ILE A 15 -12.46 -1.88 -0.96
CA ILE A 15 -11.52 -0.76 -0.89
C ILE A 15 -12.13 0.41 -1.68
N PRO A 16 -12.24 1.62 -1.08
CA PRO A 16 -12.70 2.80 -1.80
C PRO A 16 -11.88 3.06 -3.06
N LEU A 17 -12.56 3.23 -4.19
CA LEU A 17 -11.91 3.59 -5.45
C LEU A 17 -11.50 5.06 -5.45
N LEU A 18 -10.38 5.33 -6.10
CA LEU A 18 -9.84 6.68 -6.28
C LEU A 18 -10.30 7.22 -7.63
N THR A 19 -10.64 8.50 -7.67
CA THR A 19 -11.21 9.15 -8.85
C THR A 19 -10.29 10.20 -9.46
N VAL A 20 -9.39 10.78 -8.65
CA VAL A 20 -8.47 11.83 -9.09
C VAL A 20 -7.28 11.22 -9.80
N LYS A 21 -7.09 11.54 -11.09
CA LYS A 21 -5.90 11.15 -11.86
C LYS A 21 -4.84 12.26 -11.78
N ALA A 22 -4.08 12.27 -10.70
CA ALA A 22 -3.00 13.21 -10.45
C ALA A 22 -1.77 12.52 -9.85
N GLY A 23 -0.58 12.96 -10.23
CA GLY A 23 0.70 12.52 -9.69
C GLY A 23 1.41 13.61 -8.87
N PRO A 24 2.60 13.31 -8.31
CA PRO A 24 3.31 14.21 -7.39
C PRO A 24 3.58 15.64 -7.87
N ARG A 25 3.55 15.87 -9.19
CA ARG A 25 3.84 17.19 -9.80
C ARG A 25 2.59 18.05 -10.04
N ASP A 26 1.41 17.53 -9.77
CA ASP A 26 0.14 18.19 -10.10
C ASP A 26 -0.37 19.14 -8.98
N GLY A 27 0.49 19.49 -8.03
CA GLY A 27 0.21 20.50 -7.00
C GLY A 27 -1.07 20.21 -6.19
N ALA A 28 -2.06 21.09 -6.25
CA ALA A 28 -3.31 20.93 -5.50
C ALA A 28 -4.08 19.65 -5.89
N ALA A 29 -4.02 19.21 -7.16
CA ALA A 29 -4.66 17.98 -7.57
C ALA A 29 -3.99 16.75 -6.95
N TRP A 30 -2.67 16.80 -6.71
CA TRP A 30 -1.96 15.77 -5.94
C TRP A 30 -2.42 15.73 -4.49
N THR A 31 -2.66 16.88 -3.87
CA THR A 31 -3.21 16.94 -2.50
C THR A 31 -4.58 16.29 -2.41
N GLU A 32 -5.47 16.52 -3.39
CA GLU A 32 -6.77 15.85 -3.43
C GLU A 32 -6.63 14.34 -3.65
N ARG A 33 -5.74 13.92 -4.55
CA ARG A 33 -5.40 12.51 -4.73
C ARG A 33 -4.88 11.87 -3.44
N LEU A 34 -3.96 12.52 -2.72
CA LEU A 34 -3.43 12.01 -1.45
C LEU A 34 -4.52 11.82 -0.39
N LYS A 35 -5.52 12.71 -0.34
CA LYS A 35 -6.68 12.52 0.55
C LYS A 35 -7.44 11.24 0.20
N GLU A 36 -7.64 10.96 -1.09
CA GLU A 36 -8.27 9.71 -1.54
C GLU A 36 -7.41 8.48 -1.16
N GLU A 37 -6.09 8.54 -1.34
CA GLU A 37 -5.14 7.48 -0.94
C GLU A 37 -5.23 7.18 0.55
N TYR A 38 -5.15 8.21 1.40
CA TYR A 38 -5.26 8.03 2.85
C TYR A 38 -6.61 7.44 3.24
N LYS A 39 -7.71 7.88 2.62
CA LYS A 39 -9.05 7.32 2.89
C LYS A 39 -9.12 5.84 2.51
N ALA A 40 -8.57 5.46 1.36
CA ALA A 40 -8.53 4.07 0.91
C ALA A 40 -7.66 3.20 1.83
N LEU A 41 -6.47 3.68 2.21
CA LEU A 41 -5.56 2.99 3.13
C LEU A 41 -6.16 2.81 4.53
N ILE A 42 -6.78 3.85 5.09
CA ILE A 42 -7.44 3.77 6.40
C ILE A 42 -8.59 2.76 6.35
N ALA A 43 -9.42 2.79 5.31
CA ALA A 43 -10.50 1.82 5.14
C ALA A 43 -9.97 0.39 5.04
N TYR A 44 -8.92 0.17 4.24
CA TYR A 44 -8.30 -1.15 4.08
C TYR A 44 -7.67 -1.67 5.38
N MET A 45 -6.90 -0.83 6.09
CA MET A 45 -6.33 -1.18 7.40
C MET A 45 -7.41 -1.47 8.44
N THR A 46 -8.49 -0.69 8.46
CA THR A 46 -9.61 -0.89 9.40
C THR A 46 -10.31 -2.22 9.14
N MET A 47 -10.60 -2.52 7.87
CA MET A 47 -11.17 -3.81 7.48
C MET A 47 -10.24 -4.98 7.81
N ASN A 48 -8.93 -4.85 7.58
CA ASN A 48 -7.95 -5.87 7.92
C ASN A 48 -7.92 -6.15 9.42
N LYS A 49 -7.92 -5.10 10.26
CA LYS A 49 -8.03 -5.24 11.72
C LYS A 49 -9.31 -5.93 12.16
N SER A 50 -10.46 -5.52 11.62
CA SER A 50 -11.76 -6.10 11.98
C SER A 50 -11.89 -7.57 11.60
N ASN A 51 -11.12 -8.02 10.60
CA ASN A 51 -11.10 -9.42 10.15
C ASN A 51 -9.89 -10.20 10.69
N ASP A 52 -9.19 -9.68 11.70
CA ASP A 52 -7.99 -10.27 12.31
C ASP A 52 -6.89 -10.65 11.29
N ASN A 53 -6.72 -9.80 10.28
CA ASN A 53 -5.77 -9.96 9.18
C ASN A 53 -4.96 -8.67 8.97
N ASP A 54 -4.63 -7.96 10.05
CA ASP A 54 -3.77 -6.78 10.01
C ASP A 54 -2.33 -7.23 9.68
N TRP A 55 -1.75 -6.66 8.62
CA TRP A 55 -0.47 -7.14 8.06
C TRP A 55 0.52 -6.03 7.70
N PHE A 56 0.14 -4.76 7.84
CA PHE A 56 1.06 -3.64 7.55
C PHE A 56 0.65 -2.31 8.21
N ARG A 57 1.63 -1.41 8.31
CA ARG A 57 1.50 0.01 8.64
C ARG A 57 2.48 0.80 7.79
N ILE A 58 2.00 1.88 7.18
CA ILE A 58 2.82 2.82 6.43
C ILE A 58 2.42 4.26 6.73
N THR A 59 3.38 5.15 6.62
CA THR A 59 3.22 6.59 6.78
C THR A 59 3.89 7.28 5.61
N GLY A 60 3.17 8.20 4.97
CA GLY A 60 3.74 9.05 3.93
C GLY A 60 4.50 10.23 4.54
N SER A 61 5.48 10.73 3.80
CA SER A 61 6.10 12.03 4.02
C SER A 61 5.05 13.16 3.93
N PRO A 62 5.34 14.38 4.40
CA PRO A 62 4.38 15.49 4.35
C PRO A 62 3.85 15.82 2.95
N ASP A 63 4.66 15.61 1.92
CA ASP A 63 4.33 15.75 0.50
C ASP A 63 3.77 14.45 -0.13
N GLY A 64 3.72 13.37 0.64
CA GLY A 64 3.15 12.08 0.26
C GLY A 64 3.92 11.34 -0.84
N THR A 65 5.16 11.74 -1.14
CA THR A 65 5.96 11.13 -2.21
C THR A 65 6.89 10.03 -1.72
N ARG A 66 7.19 9.96 -0.43
CA ARG A 66 7.97 8.89 0.19
C ARG A 66 7.15 8.20 1.26
N TRP A 67 7.10 6.89 1.23
CA TRP A 67 6.35 6.10 2.19
C TRP A 67 7.27 5.12 2.89
N THR A 68 7.13 5.04 4.21
CA THR A 68 7.91 4.10 5.04
C THR A 68 7.01 3.46 6.08
N GLY A 69 7.42 2.29 6.55
CA GLY A 69 6.68 1.58 7.57
C GLY A 69 7.15 0.15 7.72
N LYS A 70 6.23 -0.72 8.11
CA LYS A 70 6.48 -2.14 8.33
C LYS A 70 5.34 -2.98 7.78
N CYS A 71 5.69 -4.14 7.24
CA CYS A 71 4.74 -5.20 6.97
C CYS A 71 5.14 -6.45 7.75
N TRP A 72 4.19 -7.36 7.96
CA TRP A 72 4.46 -8.60 8.64
C TRP A 72 3.64 -9.75 8.08
N TYR A 73 4.16 -10.95 8.27
CA TYR A 73 3.53 -12.19 7.86
C TYR A 73 3.59 -13.19 9.01
N VAL A 74 2.48 -13.86 9.28
CA VAL A 74 2.41 -14.90 10.32
C VAL A 74 2.43 -16.26 9.64
N HIS A 75 3.44 -17.06 9.97
CA HIS A 75 3.59 -18.43 9.47
C HIS A 75 4.00 -19.35 10.60
N ASN A 76 3.31 -20.49 10.77
CA ASN A 76 3.54 -21.43 11.87
C ASN A 76 3.60 -20.77 13.26
N LEU A 77 2.66 -19.86 13.54
CA LEU A 77 2.57 -19.07 14.77
C LEU A 77 3.79 -18.15 15.04
N LEU A 78 4.67 -17.97 14.06
CA LEU A 78 5.77 -17.01 14.11
C LEU A 78 5.42 -15.77 13.27
N LYS A 79 5.57 -14.60 13.88
CA LYS A 79 5.42 -13.32 13.19
C LYS A 79 6.79 -12.90 12.62
N TYR A 80 6.86 -12.77 11.31
CA TYR A 80 8.00 -12.21 10.58
C TYR A 80 7.67 -10.77 10.22
N GLU A 81 8.47 -9.81 10.66
CA GLU A 81 8.25 -8.39 10.44
C GLU A 81 9.39 -7.81 9.62
N PHE A 82 9.05 -6.99 8.63
CA PHE A 82 9.98 -6.39 7.67
C PHE A 82 9.78 -4.89 7.58
N ASP A 83 10.89 -4.17 7.42
CA ASP A 83 10.85 -2.77 7.03
C ASP A 83 10.38 -2.67 5.59
N LEU A 84 9.45 -1.74 5.34
CA LEU A 84 8.86 -1.48 4.04
C LEU A 84 9.04 -0.01 3.69
N GLN A 85 9.52 0.25 2.48
CA GLN A 85 9.66 1.60 1.95
C GLN A 85 9.37 1.64 0.45
N PHE A 86 8.92 2.79 -0.04
CA PHE A 86 8.79 3.05 -1.47
C PHE A 86 8.66 4.55 -1.74
N ASP A 87 9.12 4.97 -2.91
CA ASP A 87 8.90 6.32 -3.42
C ASP A 87 7.81 6.29 -4.51
N ILE A 88 6.99 7.33 -4.55
CA ILE A 88 5.94 7.51 -5.57
C ILE A 88 6.61 8.01 -6.85
N PRO A 89 6.51 7.26 -7.98
CA PRO A 89 7.10 7.71 -9.23
C PRO A 89 6.36 8.95 -9.75
N VAL A 90 7.08 9.79 -10.51
CA VAL A 90 6.50 11.01 -11.09
C VAL A 90 5.29 10.71 -12.00
N THR A 91 5.27 9.53 -12.62
CA THR A 91 4.21 9.06 -13.51
C THR A 91 3.08 8.33 -12.79
N TYR A 92 3.07 8.30 -11.45
CA TYR A 92 1.94 7.82 -10.67
C TYR A 92 0.68 8.65 -11.00
N PRO A 93 -0.52 8.04 -11.09
CA PRO A 93 -0.86 6.64 -10.85
C PRO A 93 -0.71 5.71 -12.07
N ALA A 94 -0.20 6.20 -13.20
CA ALA A 94 -0.05 5.38 -14.40
C ALA A 94 1.07 4.32 -14.24
N THR A 95 2.10 4.65 -13.47
CA THR A 95 3.16 3.72 -13.05
C THR A 95 2.99 3.40 -11.58
N ALA A 96 2.94 2.12 -11.22
CA ALA A 96 2.89 1.68 -9.82
C ALA A 96 4.24 1.96 -9.12
N PRO A 97 4.23 2.27 -7.81
CA PRO A 97 5.45 2.39 -7.04
C PRO A 97 6.16 1.03 -6.90
N GLU A 98 7.48 1.07 -6.79
CA GLU A 98 8.31 -0.10 -6.51
C GLU A 98 8.43 -0.27 -4.99
N ILE A 99 7.92 -1.39 -4.47
CA ILE A 99 7.95 -1.68 -3.03
C ILE A 99 9.27 -2.34 -2.69
N GLU A 100 9.98 -1.76 -1.73
CA GLU A 100 11.26 -2.26 -1.24
C GLU A 100 11.11 -2.89 0.14
N LEU A 101 11.77 -4.04 0.33
CA LEU A 101 11.92 -4.73 1.60
C LEU A 101 13.43 -4.93 1.86
N PRO A 102 14.15 -3.90 2.34
CA PRO A 102 15.62 -3.89 2.35
C PRO A 102 16.25 -5.09 3.09
N GLN A 103 15.51 -5.65 4.05
CA GLN A 103 15.95 -6.79 4.85
C GLN A 103 15.94 -8.12 4.09
N LEU A 104 15.32 -8.17 2.92
CA LEU A 104 15.24 -9.34 2.03
C LEU A 104 16.22 -9.24 0.85
N ASP A 105 16.89 -8.11 0.66
CA ASP A 105 17.86 -7.92 -0.42
C ASP A 105 18.98 -8.96 -0.31
N GLY A 106 19.24 -9.66 -1.42
CA GLY A 106 20.22 -10.74 -1.51
C GLY A 106 19.81 -12.06 -0.83
N LYS A 107 18.64 -12.13 -0.18
CA LYS A 107 18.11 -13.37 0.43
C LYS A 107 17.15 -14.12 -0.49
N THR A 108 16.73 -13.50 -1.57
CA THR A 108 15.83 -14.04 -2.60
C THR A 108 16.31 -13.59 -3.97
N ALA A 109 16.05 -14.42 -5.00
CA ALA A 109 16.32 -14.08 -6.40
C ALA A 109 15.19 -13.23 -7.02
N LYS A 110 14.05 -13.15 -6.35
CA LYS A 110 12.94 -12.25 -6.66
C LYS A 110 13.06 -10.98 -5.86
#